data_AF-A0A3Q1C7I6-F1
#
_entry.id   AF-A0A3Q1C7I6-F1
#
_cell.length_a   1.000
_cell.length_b   1.000
_cell.length_c   1.000
_cell.angle_alpha   90.00
_cell.angle_beta   90.00
_cell.angle_gamma   90.00
#
_symmetry.space_group_name_H-M   'P 1'
#
loop_
_entity.id
_entity.type
_entity.pdbx_description
1 polymer ?
#
loop_
_entity_poly.entity_id
_entity_poly.type
_entity_poly.pdbx_seq_one_letter_code
_entity_poly.pdbx_strand_id
1 'polypeptide(L)'
;MGGAQGVELRLVTSEEDETEAGPISDVTALVLRHRHGYRRAGMLLCACGVIVFTAGNHHLIVLIELFDLVTEVGVTSLSLSRSLSLLAFLLAYGVLSGRYHCSQLGDQDEEQQRGGANSLAGGGAGLYLGELRVMMRRLLQDEDIHNTVSRVSRAPHPPGSSEGTALASEILHRFQQLQMDHTWTESLYATLQFPDRTQRSSLRLVDSAGLILEQISLNLSDFCPYSATGTTMGGVVYANYGRQADFNWLKSAGVSVTGCVVVMRVGGGVSFAEKVWLAERNGAGGVLIYPDPADLPQDPRRLGLNTHTAVSEHVHLGSGDPFTPGFPSFNHTQFPPIQSSGLPFIPALPITATIAAKLLSQLSGASCPPSWRGRLPYVRCVVGPELNAGRRVQLSVHNKMMPILLNNIFSSLEGRVEPDQYIILGAQRDSLGPGAVKSGVGTAILLELARTFSVMVKNGFNPRRSLLFVSWDAGEFGNVGATEWLEVGLSALSSTDTLLSCR
;
A
#
# COMPACT_ATOMS: atom_id res chain seq x y z
N MET A 1 46.47 49.77 13.50
CA MET A 1 45.98 50.21 12.17
C MET A 1 46.42 49.15 11.19
N GLY A 2 45.61 48.40 10.46
CA GLY A 2 44.25 48.50 9.96
C GLY A 2 44.20 47.40 8.89
N GLY A 3 43.29 46.44 8.96
CA GLY A 3 41.97 46.58 8.32
C GLY A 3 42.02 45.86 6.97
N ALA A 4 41.71 44.56 6.98
CA ALA A 4 41.68 43.71 5.80
C ALA A 4 40.45 44.02 4.92
N GLN A 5 40.68 43.93 3.61
CA GLN A 5 39.79 44.31 2.51
C GLN A 5 38.42 43.63 2.57
N GLY A 6 37.36 44.44 2.52
CA GLY A 6 36.02 44.02 2.17
C GLY A 6 35.80 44.19 0.66
N VAL A 7 35.28 43.15 0.00
CA VAL A 7 34.75 43.22 -1.37
C VAL A 7 33.23 43.07 -1.28
N GLU A 8 32.55 44.17 -1.58
CA GLU A 8 31.09 44.29 -1.72
C GLU A 8 30.71 43.81 -3.14
N LEU A 9 29.86 42.78 -3.25
CA LEU A 9 29.25 42.37 -4.51
C LEU A 9 27.77 42.77 -4.51
N ARG A 10 27.46 43.83 -5.26
CA ARG A 10 26.11 44.28 -5.60
C ARG A 10 25.50 43.37 -6.67
N LEU A 11 24.30 42.86 -6.42
CA LEU A 11 23.47 42.23 -7.44
C LEU A 11 22.60 43.31 -8.11
N VAL A 12 22.88 43.59 -9.38
CA VAL A 12 22.04 44.38 -10.29
C VAL A 12 21.13 43.40 -11.02
N THR A 13 19.83 43.66 -10.95
CA THR A 13 18.77 42.98 -11.71
C THR A 13 18.71 43.54 -13.13
N SER A 14 18.67 42.67 -14.15
CA SER A 14 18.24 43.02 -15.49
C SER A 14 17.19 42.02 -15.96
N GLU A 15 16.01 42.55 -16.26
CA GLU A 15 14.88 41.92 -16.95
C GLU A 15 15.14 41.82 -18.48
N GLU A 16 14.29 41.04 -19.15
CA GLU A 16 14.13 40.81 -20.61
C GLU A 16 15.08 39.74 -21.22
N ASP A 17 14.66 38.67 -21.90
CA ASP A 17 13.53 38.46 -22.83
C ASP A 17 12.83 37.07 -22.68
N GLU A 18 11.50 37.07 -22.81
CA GLU A 18 10.66 35.90 -23.08
C GLU A 18 10.55 35.66 -24.61
N THR A 19 10.58 34.40 -25.07
CA THR A 19 9.67 33.91 -26.14
C THR A 19 9.70 32.38 -26.28
N GLU A 20 8.51 31.80 -26.19
CA GLU A 20 8.01 30.52 -26.74
C GLU A 20 8.75 29.19 -26.47
N ALA A 21 8.33 28.50 -25.41
CA ALA A 21 8.23 27.03 -25.38
C ALA A 21 6.97 26.60 -24.59
N GLY A 22 6.10 25.83 -25.25
CA GLY A 22 4.80 25.37 -24.72
C GLY A 22 4.90 24.44 -23.50
N PRO A 23 3.79 24.21 -22.78
CA PRO A 23 3.84 23.70 -21.42
C PRO A 23 4.16 22.19 -21.38
N ILE A 24 5.36 21.86 -20.90
CA ILE A 24 5.70 20.55 -20.38
C ILE A 24 5.15 20.49 -18.95
N SER A 25 4.00 19.85 -18.74
CA SER A 25 3.41 19.70 -17.41
C SER A 25 3.91 18.41 -16.74
N ASP A 26 5.06 18.53 -16.09
CA ASP A 26 5.60 17.55 -15.14
C ASP A 26 4.84 17.70 -13.81
N VAL A 27 3.93 16.76 -13.49
CA VAL A 27 3.08 16.81 -12.28
C VAL A 27 3.80 16.16 -11.10
N THR A 28 5.04 16.56 -10.85
CA THR A 28 5.77 16.26 -9.60
C THR A 28 5.95 17.51 -8.73
N ALA A 29 5.37 18.64 -9.11
CA ALA A 29 5.48 19.88 -8.35
C ALA A 29 4.11 20.54 -8.15
N LEU A 30 3.29 19.99 -7.26
CA LEU A 30 2.14 20.74 -6.74
C LEU A 30 1.90 20.53 -5.24
N VAL A 31 2.95 20.71 -4.44
CA VAL A 31 2.85 21.28 -3.09
C VAL A 31 4.16 22.02 -2.84
N LEU A 32 4.20 23.34 -3.09
CA LEU A 32 5.12 24.29 -2.45
C LEU A 32 4.90 25.69 -3.04
N ARG A 33 3.81 26.34 -2.63
CA ARG A 33 3.71 27.81 -2.66
C ARG A 33 2.90 28.29 -1.47
N HIS A 34 3.52 28.29 -0.30
CA HIS A 34 3.31 29.34 0.68
C HIS A 34 4.59 29.59 1.51
N ARG A 35 4.91 30.88 1.66
CA ARG A 35 6.18 31.41 2.15
C ARG A 35 6.32 31.29 3.67
N HIS A 36 7.56 30.95 4.06
CA HIS A 36 8.30 31.26 5.29
C HIS A 36 7.69 30.88 6.66
N GLY A 37 8.29 29.84 7.25
CA GLY A 37 8.30 29.59 8.69
C GLY A 37 8.54 28.11 9.02
N TYR A 38 9.81 27.70 9.15
CA TYR A 38 10.32 26.45 9.75
C TYR A 38 9.29 25.32 10.00
N ARG A 39 9.14 24.34 9.09
CA ARG A 39 8.68 22.96 9.41
C ARG A 39 9.28 21.92 8.45
N ARG A 40 9.56 20.75 9.02
CA ARG A 40 10.17 19.56 8.40
C ARG A 40 9.20 18.93 7.39
N ALA A 41 9.68 18.59 6.20
CA ALA A 41 8.93 17.86 5.18
C ALA A 41 9.31 16.37 5.22
N GLY A 42 8.32 15.49 5.38
CA GLY A 42 8.47 14.04 5.23
C GLY A 42 7.91 13.60 3.88
N MET A 43 8.67 12.77 3.14
CA MET A 43 8.25 12.17 1.87
C MET A 43 7.88 10.71 2.11
N LEU A 44 6.64 10.31 1.78
CA LEU A 44 6.17 8.93 1.88
C LEU A 44 6.48 8.21 0.56
N LEU A 45 7.44 7.29 0.55
CA LEU A 45 7.72 6.39 -0.57
C LEU A 45 7.35 4.96 -0.17
N CYS A 46 6.27 4.44 -0.75
CA CYS A 46 5.81 3.07 -0.55
C CYS A 46 6.29 2.22 -1.73
N ALA A 47 7.38 1.49 -1.55
CA ALA A 47 7.79 0.43 -2.45
C ALA A 47 8.19 -0.79 -1.59
N CYS A 48 7.48 -1.90 -1.79
CA CYS A 48 7.78 -3.25 -1.29
C CYS A 48 8.51 -3.30 0.07
N GLY A 49 7.78 -3.08 1.16
CA GLY A 49 8.17 -3.56 2.50
C GLY A 49 9.44 -2.96 3.11
N VAL A 50 9.95 -1.82 2.63
CA VAL A 50 11.05 -1.12 3.28
C VAL A 50 10.75 0.39 3.33
N ILE A 51 10.58 0.92 4.54
CA ILE A 51 10.53 2.36 4.80
C ILE A 51 11.91 2.78 5.30
N VAL A 52 12.64 3.57 4.51
CA VAL A 52 13.88 4.24 4.94
C VAL A 52 13.58 5.73 5.12
N PHE A 53 13.84 6.26 6.30
CA PHE A 53 13.99 7.70 6.51
C PHE A 53 15.42 8.00 6.94
N THR A 54 16.09 8.88 6.19
CA THR A 54 17.29 9.59 6.64
C THR A 54 16.88 10.97 7.12
N ALA A 55 16.92 11.21 8.43
CA ALA A 55 16.88 12.55 8.99
C ALA A 55 18.30 12.97 9.40
N GLY A 56 18.74 14.11 8.90
CA GLY A 56 20.11 14.61 9.05
C GLY A 56 20.52 14.88 10.50
N ASN A 57 21.77 14.50 10.76
CA ASN A 57 22.70 14.82 11.84
C ASN A 57 22.32 14.44 13.27
N HIS A 58 22.93 13.32 13.69
CA HIS A 58 22.94 12.68 14.99
C HIS A 58 21.59 12.05 15.37
N HIS A 59 21.45 10.75 15.08
CA HIS A 59 21.08 9.70 16.04
C HIS A 59 20.88 8.36 15.28
N LEU A 60 21.28 7.28 15.96
CA LEU A 60 21.52 5.93 15.48
C LEU A 60 20.27 5.26 14.88
N ILE A 61 20.40 4.74 13.66
CA ILE A 61 19.38 3.98 12.94
C ILE A 61 19.16 2.63 13.62
N VAL A 62 17.98 2.41 14.19
CA VAL A 62 17.52 1.07 14.61
C VAL A 62 16.78 0.44 13.44
N LEU A 63 17.55 -0.12 12.51
CA LEU A 63 17.08 -1.14 11.59
C LEU A 63 16.99 -2.44 12.40
N ILE A 64 15.80 -2.75 12.94
CA ILE A 64 15.54 -4.12 13.36
C ILE A 64 15.36 -4.92 12.07
N GLU A 65 16.36 -5.73 11.78
CA GLU A 65 16.29 -6.87 10.87
C GLU A 65 15.04 -7.71 11.18
N LEU A 66 13.94 -7.37 10.50
CA LEU A 66 12.79 -8.26 10.32
C LEU A 66 12.99 -9.20 9.11
N PHE A 67 14.10 -9.05 8.39
CA PHE A 67 14.44 -9.87 7.22
C PHE A 67 15.13 -11.20 7.58
N ASP A 68 15.78 -11.29 8.76
CA ASP A 68 16.49 -12.51 9.17
C ASP A 68 15.59 -13.54 9.86
N LEU A 69 14.42 -13.15 10.39
CA LEU A 69 13.47 -14.13 10.96
C LEU A 69 12.66 -14.86 9.87
N VAL A 70 12.50 -14.26 8.69
CA VAL A 70 11.72 -14.83 7.58
C VAL A 70 12.59 -15.75 6.71
N THR A 71 13.92 -15.67 6.78
CA THR A 71 14.83 -16.47 5.96
C THR A 71 15.21 -17.83 6.56
N GLU A 72 14.94 -18.09 7.84
CA GLU A 72 15.09 -19.44 8.43
C GLU A 72 13.93 -20.39 8.08
N VAL A 73 12.81 -19.88 7.57
CA VAL A 73 11.74 -20.71 7.00
C VAL A 73 12.00 -20.88 5.50
N GLY A 74 12.82 -21.88 5.19
CA GLY A 74 13.47 -22.10 3.90
C GLY A 74 12.63 -21.83 2.65
N VAL A 75 12.98 -20.77 1.92
CA VAL A 75 12.65 -20.59 0.50
C VAL A 75 13.91 -20.13 -0.22
N THR A 76 14.63 -21.09 -0.79
CA THR A 76 15.81 -20.84 -1.62
C THR A 76 15.38 -20.47 -3.05
N SER A 77 15.43 -19.20 -3.42
CA SER A 77 15.90 -18.77 -4.74
C SER A 77 16.06 -17.26 -4.82
N LEU A 78 17.23 -16.77 -5.25
CA LEU A 78 17.40 -15.84 -6.37
C LEU A 78 18.82 -15.26 -6.41
N SER A 79 19.54 -15.61 -7.48
CA SER A 79 20.91 -15.19 -7.79
C SER A 79 21.08 -13.70 -8.15
N LEU A 80 20.02 -12.89 -8.07
CA LEU A 80 20.11 -11.41 -8.17
C LEU A 80 20.37 -10.72 -6.83
N SER A 81 20.22 -11.42 -5.69
CA SER A 81 20.53 -10.88 -4.36
C SER A 81 22.03 -10.59 -4.20
N ARG A 82 22.90 -11.47 -4.72
CA ARG A 82 24.34 -11.40 -4.47
C ARG A 82 25.04 -10.19 -5.09
N SER A 83 24.58 -9.67 -6.23
CA SER A 83 25.20 -8.52 -6.91
C SER A 83 24.86 -7.19 -6.23
N LEU A 84 23.64 -7.03 -5.72
CA LEU A 84 23.23 -5.87 -4.92
C LEU A 84 23.86 -5.88 -3.52
N SER A 85 24.02 -7.06 -2.90
CA SER A 85 24.77 -7.21 -1.64
C SER A 85 26.24 -6.85 -1.78
N LEU A 86 26.88 -7.23 -2.91
CA LEU A 86 28.29 -6.90 -3.15
C LEU A 86 28.50 -5.39 -3.36
N LEU A 87 27.57 -4.72 -4.05
CA LEU A 87 27.63 -3.28 -4.26
C LEU A 87 27.43 -2.52 -2.93
N ALA A 88 26.48 -2.98 -2.09
CA ALA A 88 26.28 -2.43 -0.75
C ALA A 88 27.49 -2.68 0.18
N PHE A 89 28.14 -3.85 0.07
CA PHE A 89 29.33 -4.19 0.85
C PHE A 89 30.57 -3.39 0.40
N LEU A 90 30.75 -3.15 -0.90
CA LEU A 90 31.84 -2.33 -1.43
C LEU A 90 31.64 -0.84 -1.10
N LEU A 91 30.39 -0.35 -1.10
CA LEU A 91 30.06 1.00 -0.64
C LEU A 91 30.28 1.17 0.88
N ALA A 92 29.91 0.16 1.68
CA ALA A 92 30.22 0.14 3.11
C ALA A 92 31.73 0.06 3.40
N TYR A 93 32.47 -0.77 2.65
CA TYR A 93 33.92 -0.90 2.80
C TYR A 93 34.67 0.38 2.39
N GLY A 94 34.23 1.06 1.32
CA GLY A 94 34.79 2.35 0.90
C GLY A 94 34.56 3.48 1.92
N VAL A 95 33.44 3.44 2.65
CA VAL A 95 33.12 4.39 3.72
C VAL A 95 33.88 4.07 5.02
N LEU A 96 34.14 2.79 5.30
CA LEU A 96 34.87 2.35 6.50
C LEU A 96 36.41 2.38 6.37
N SER A 97 36.97 2.40 5.16
CA SER A 97 38.43 2.39 4.94
C SER A 97 39.04 3.78 4.69
N GLY A 98 38.24 4.85 4.76
CA GLY A 98 38.69 6.25 4.71
C GLY A 98 39.35 6.69 6.02
N ARG A 99 40.66 6.53 6.10
CA ARG A 99 41.57 7.01 7.16
C ARG A 99 41.24 8.43 7.65
N TYR A 100 40.98 8.60 8.95
CA TYR A 100 41.43 9.77 9.70
C TYR A 100 41.91 9.39 11.10
N HIS A 101 43.14 9.83 11.36
CA HIS A 101 43.99 9.65 12.52
C HIS A 101 43.64 10.74 13.56
N CYS A 102 43.54 10.39 14.85
CA CYS A 102 43.89 11.35 15.92
C CYS A 102 44.30 10.62 17.21
N SER A 103 45.63 10.57 17.37
CA SER A 103 46.50 10.44 18.55
C SER A 103 45.95 10.10 19.94
N GLN A 104 46.59 9.09 20.53
CA GLN A 104 46.73 8.82 21.96
C GLN A 104 47.53 9.90 22.71
N LEU A 105 47.11 10.19 23.93
CA LEU A 105 47.88 10.58 25.13
C LEU A 105 47.03 9.98 26.28
N GLY A 106 47.43 9.06 27.14
CA GLY A 106 48.75 8.74 27.69
C GLY A 106 48.76 9.18 29.15
N ASP A 107 48.28 8.35 30.09
CA ASP A 107 48.99 8.08 31.36
C ASP A 107 48.38 6.94 32.18
N GLN A 108 49.27 6.32 32.96
CA GLN A 108 49.17 5.06 33.70
C GLN A 108 48.47 5.24 35.07
N ASP A 109 47.82 4.20 35.60
CA ASP A 109 48.22 3.51 36.84
C ASP A 109 47.10 2.70 37.54
N GLU A 110 47.50 1.46 37.85
CA GLU A 110 47.22 0.58 39.00
C GLU A 110 45.81 0.12 39.43
N GLU A 111 45.79 -1.20 39.69
CA GLU A 111 44.79 -1.99 40.40
C GLU A 111 44.45 -1.46 41.80
N GLN A 112 43.17 -1.51 42.18
CA GLN A 112 42.84 -1.98 43.54
C GLN A 112 41.38 -2.44 43.67
N GLN A 113 41.23 -3.74 43.92
CA GLN A 113 40.06 -4.30 44.58
C GLN A 113 39.94 -3.72 46.00
N ARG A 114 38.82 -3.07 46.30
CA ARG A 114 38.28 -2.97 47.66
C ARG A 114 36.77 -3.14 47.63
N GLY A 115 36.32 -4.21 48.28
CA GLY A 115 34.92 -4.43 48.60
C GLY A 115 34.40 -3.33 49.54
N GLY A 116 33.17 -2.91 49.28
CA GLY A 116 32.41 -2.01 50.14
C GLY A 116 30.93 -2.24 49.88
N ALA A 117 30.32 -3.07 50.72
CA ALA A 117 28.88 -3.16 50.80
C ALA A 117 28.33 -1.81 51.29
N ASN A 118 27.55 -1.13 50.45
CA ASN A 118 26.63 -0.10 50.90
C ASN A 118 25.32 -0.26 50.12
N SER A 119 24.32 -0.77 50.84
CA SER A 119 22.91 -0.71 50.47
C SER A 119 22.47 0.75 50.34
N LEU A 120 22.06 1.15 49.14
CA LEU A 120 21.34 2.40 48.90
C LEU A 120 20.11 2.11 48.04
N ALA A 121 18.99 2.60 48.56
CA ALA A 121 17.63 2.39 48.11
C ALA A 121 17.33 3.01 46.73
N GLY A 122 16.41 2.39 46.01
CA GLY A 122 15.34 3.11 45.30
C GLY A 122 15.73 3.93 44.08
N GLY A 123 16.49 3.36 43.15
CA GLY A 123 16.61 3.88 41.78
C GLY A 123 16.52 2.69 40.82
N GLY A 124 15.34 2.45 40.24
CA GLY A 124 15.19 1.39 39.25
C GLY A 124 16.16 1.64 38.10
N ALA A 125 17.17 0.78 37.96
CA ALA A 125 18.05 0.80 36.80
C ALA A 125 17.17 0.68 35.56
N GLY A 126 17.10 1.74 34.75
CA GLY A 126 16.35 1.72 33.51
C GLY A 126 16.86 0.58 32.64
N LEU A 127 15.95 -0.22 32.08
CA LEU A 127 16.32 -1.31 31.17
C LEU A 127 17.08 -0.73 29.98
N TYR A 128 18.28 -1.24 29.72
CA TYR A 128 19.06 -0.82 28.56
C TYR A 128 18.55 -1.50 27.28
N LEU A 129 18.85 -0.92 26.12
CA LEU A 129 18.39 -1.42 24.81
C LEU A 129 18.70 -2.91 24.60
N GLY A 130 19.85 -3.38 25.09
CA GLY A 130 20.22 -4.81 25.03
C GLY A 130 19.25 -5.71 25.80
N GLU A 131 18.86 -5.31 27.01
CA GLU A 131 17.92 -6.05 27.85
C GLU A 131 16.51 -6.02 27.26
N LEU A 132 16.08 -4.88 26.71
CA LEU A 132 14.82 -4.77 26.00
C LEU A 132 14.77 -5.66 24.75
N ARG A 133 15.87 -5.74 24.00
CA ARG A 133 15.97 -6.64 22.82
C ARG A 133 15.87 -8.11 23.24
N VAL A 134 16.52 -8.50 24.33
CA VAL A 134 16.43 -9.87 24.87
C VAL A 134 15.01 -10.16 25.37
N MET A 135 14.40 -9.22 26.09
CA MET A 135 13.02 -9.35 26.58
C MET A 135 12.03 -9.49 25.42
N MET A 136 12.13 -8.61 24.42
CA MET A 136 11.27 -8.64 23.24
C MET A 136 11.42 -9.95 22.45
N ARG A 137 12.66 -10.43 22.23
CA ARG A 137 12.91 -11.73 21.57
C ARG A 137 12.34 -12.91 22.34
N ARG A 138 12.36 -12.86 23.67
CA ARG A 138 11.81 -13.92 24.52
C ARG A 138 10.26 -13.91 24.53
N LEU A 139 9.67 -12.72 24.46
CA LEU A 139 8.23 -12.52 24.55
C LEU A 139 7.52 -12.66 23.22
N LEU A 140 8.12 -12.24 22.10
CA LEU A 140 7.62 -12.49 20.76
C LEU A 140 7.63 -14.00 20.52
N GLN A 141 6.45 -14.59 20.51
CA GLN A 141 6.27 -16.02 20.22
C GLN A 141 5.24 -16.18 19.12
N ASP A 142 5.32 -17.29 18.41
CA ASP A 142 4.38 -17.65 17.35
C ASP A 142 3.07 -18.27 17.90
N GLU A 143 2.93 -18.35 19.23
CA GLU A 143 1.86 -19.08 19.94
C GLU A 143 0.47 -18.83 19.37
N ASP A 144 0.12 -17.58 19.05
CA ASP A 144 -1.23 -17.22 18.60
C ASP A 144 -1.29 -16.62 17.19
N ILE A 145 -0.15 -16.53 16.48
CA ILE A 145 -0.11 -15.99 15.12
C ILE A 145 -0.94 -16.88 14.19
N HIS A 146 -0.72 -18.19 14.24
CA HIS A 146 -1.43 -19.14 13.38
C HIS A 146 -2.95 -19.13 13.63
N ASN A 147 -3.36 -19.16 14.90
CA ASN A 147 -4.78 -19.15 15.26
C ASN A 147 -5.45 -17.85 14.82
N THR A 148 -4.78 -16.71 14.99
CA THR A 148 -5.30 -15.41 14.55
C THR A 148 -5.45 -15.36 13.04
N VAL A 149 -4.43 -15.78 12.28
CA VAL A 149 -4.52 -15.85 10.81
C VAL A 149 -5.67 -16.76 10.41
N SER A 150 -5.78 -17.96 11.00
CA SER A 150 -6.87 -18.91 10.71
C SER A 150 -8.26 -18.35 11.05
N ARG A 151 -8.36 -17.54 12.12
CA ARG A 151 -9.62 -16.92 12.56
C ARG A 151 -10.06 -15.81 11.62
N VAL A 152 -9.15 -14.92 11.27
CA VAL A 152 -9.39 -13.82 10.33
C VAL A 152 -9.68 -14.40 8.95
N SER A 153 -8.96 -15.45 8.54
CA SER A 153 -9.08 -16.02 7.20
C SER A 153 -10.25 -16.97 6.97
N ARG A 154 -11.18 -17.09 7.92
CA ARG A 154 -12.26 -18.07 7.86
C ARG A 154 -13.30 -17.76 6.78
N ALA A 155 -13.57 -16.49 6.55
CA ALA A 155 -14.59 -16.02 5.61
C ALA A 155 -14.23 -14.63 5.08
N PRO A 156 -14.80 -14.21 3.93
CA PRO A 156 -14.75 -12.82 3.51
C PRO A 156 -15.35 -11.89 4.55
N HIS A 157 -14.67 -10.77 4.79
CA HIS A 157 -15.04 -9.79 5.81
C HIS A 157 -14.85 -8.37 5.27
N PRO A 158 -15.60 -7.98 4.23
CA PRO A 158 -15.54 -6.63 3.70
C PRO A 158 -16.08 -5.62 4.72
N PRO A 159 -15.75 -4.33 4.56
CA PRO A 159 -16.23 -3.26 5.46
C PRO A 159 -17.76 -3.25 5.54
N GLY A 160 -18.31 -3.02 6.74
CA GLY A 160 -19.75 -3.02 6.98
C GLY A 160 -20.42 -4.39 6.99
N SER A 161 -19.68 -5.49 6.78
CA SER A 161 -20.23 -6.84 6.91
C SER A 161 -20.39 -7.26 8.38
N SER A 162 -21.27 -8.22 8.62
CA SER A 162 -21.43 -8.83 9.95
C SER A 162 -20.16 -9.52 10.43
N GLU A 163 -19.42 -10.17 9.52
CA GLU A 163 -18.14 -10.80 9.86
C GLU A 163 -17.07 -9.76 10.20
N GLY A 164 -16.96 -8.69 9.42
CA GLY A 164 -16.03 -7.58 9.72
C GLY A 164 -16.33 -6.92 11.07
N THR A 165 -17.62 -6.77 11.42
CA THR A 165 -18.06 -6.23 12.71
C THR A 165 -17.77 -7.20 13.87
N ALA A 166 -17.94 -8.50 13.65
CA ALA A 166 -17.59 -9.53 14.63
C ALA A 166 -16.08 -9.56 14.90
N LEU A 167 -15.26 -9.48 13.84
CA LEU A 167 -13.80 -9.40 13.95
C LEU A 167 -13.35 -8.13 14.68
N ALA A 168 -13.96 -6.98 14.38
CA ALA A 168 -13.69 -5.73 15.10
C ALA A 168 -13.97 -5.85 16.59
N SER A 169 -15.09 -6.48 16.95
CA SER A 169 -15.49 -6.71 18.35
C SER A 169 -14.54 -7.69 19.06
N GLU A 170 -14.09 -8.74 18.37
CA GLU A 170 -13.12 -9.70 18.90
C GLU A 170 -11.75 -9.06 19.16
N ILE A 171 -11.27 -8.23 18.23
CA ILE A 171 -10.02 -7.47 18.38
C ILE A 171 -10.11 -6.50 19.54
N LEU A 172 -11.22 -5.75 19.66
CA LEU A 172 -11.47 -4.88 20.79
C LEU A 172 -11.42 -5.65 22.11
N HIS A 173 -12.07 -6.81 22.18
CA HIS A 173 -12.05 -7.64 23.39
C HIS A 173 -10.63 -8.14 23.71
N ARG A 174 -9.86 -8.57 22.71
CA ARG A 174 -8.44 -8.95 22.89
C ARG A 174 -7.61 -7.79 23.43
N PHE A 175 -7.78 -6.58 22.91
CA PHE A 175 -7.10 -5.39 23.47
C PHE A 175 -7.52 -5.07 24.90
N GLN A 176 -8.80 -5.23 25.25
CA GLN A 176 -9.29 -5.03 26.63
C GLN A 176 -8.75 -6.06 27.62
N GLN A 177 -8.42 -7.27 27.16
CA GLN A 177 -7.76 -8.29 27.98
C GLN A 177 -6.29 -7.96 28.23
N LEU A 178 -5.67 -7.17 27.34
CA LEU A 178 -4.36 -6.59 27.59
C LEU A 178 -4.53 -5.46 28.62
N GLN A 179 -3.61 -5.36 29.57
CA GLN A 179 -3.60 -4.24 30.54
C GLN A 179 -2.95 -3.02 29.84
N MET A 180 -3.68 -2.46 28.89
CA MET A 180 -3.33 -1.24 28.16
C MET A 180 -3.93 -0.03 28.89
N ASP A 181 -3.39 1.16 28.68
CA ASP A 181 -3.86 2.36 29.39
C ASP A 181 -5.22 2.84 28.87
N HIS A 182 -5.41 2.83 27.55
CA HIS A 182 -6.69 3.16 26.91
C HIS A 182 -7.01 2.19 25.79
N THR A 183 -8.29 1.88 25.60
CA THR A 183 -8.79 1.04 24.49
C THR A 183 -10.19 1.50 24.11
N TRP A 184 -10.40 1.85 22.85
CA TRP A 184 -11.68 2.40 22.36
C TRP A 184 -11.95 2.02 20.90
N THR A 185 -13.17 2.29 20.46
CA THR A 185 -13.59 2.18 19.06
C THR A 185 -13.90 3.57 18.54
N GLU A 186 -13.42 3.87 17.34
CA GLU A 186 -13.79 5.06 16.61
C GLU A 186 -14.61 4.64 15.39
N SER A 187 -15.85 5.10 15.35
CA SER A 187 -16.79 4.77 14.27
C SER A 187 -16.98 5.98 13.37
N LEU A 188 -16.84 5.78 12.06
CA LEU A 188 -17.02 6.82 11.06
C LEU A 188 -17.87 6.29 9.90
N TYR A 189 -18.64 7.18 9.27
CA TYR A 189 -19.43 6.82 8.09
C TYR A 189 -18.65 7.22 6.84
N ALA A 190 -18.43 6.27 5.94
CA ALA A 190 -17.80 6.52 4.64
C ALA A 190 -18.66 5.94 3.52
N THR A 191 -18.56 6.54 2.33
CA THR A 191 -19.34 6.08 1.17
C THR A 191 -18.48 5.13 0.33
N LEU A 192 -18.80 3.84 0.38
CA LEU A 192 -18.05 2.80 -0.33
C LEU A 192 -18.86 2.24 -1.51
N GLN A 193 -18.18 1.72 -2.53
CA GLN A 193 -18.84 1.21 -3.74
C GLN A 193 -18.90 -0.31 -3.76
N PHE A 194 -20.09 -0.90 -3.95
CA PHE A 194 -20.26 -2.36 -4.06
C PHE A 194 -21.08 -2.75 -5.30
N PRO A 195 -21.04 -4.02 -5.76
CA PRO A 195 -21.87 -4.48 -6.88
C PRO A 195 -23.37 -4.28 -6.60
N ASP A 196 -24.13 -3.79 -7.58
CA ASP A 196 -25.58 -3.68 -7.47
C ASP A 196 -26.23 -5.08 -7.54
N ARG A 197 -27.09 -5.38 -6.56
CA ARG A 197 -27.79 -6.68 -6.47
C ARG A 197 -28.94 -6.80 -7.48
N THR A 198 -29.51 -5.67 -7.90
CA THR A 198 -30.67 -5.57 -8.80
C THR A 198 -30.24 -5.53 -10.27
N GLN A 199 -29.20 -4.77 -10.59
CA GLN A 199 -28.64 -4.66 -11.93
C GLN A 199 -27.20 -5.17 -11.93
N ARG A 200 -26.96 -6.32 -12.55
CA ARG A 200 -25.65 -6.99 -12.49
C ARG A 200 -24.73 -6.54 -13.61
N SER A 201 -23.45 -6.37 -13.28
CA SER A 201 -22.37 -6.24 -14.27
C SER A 201 -22.37 -7.44 -15.22
N SER A 202 -22.13 -7.19 -16.50
CA SER A 202 -22.16 -8.22 -17.54
C SER A 202 -21.08 -7.99 -18.59
N LEU A 203 -20.60 -9.10 -19.13
CA LEU A 203 -19.63 -9.12 -20.21
C LEU A 203 -20.19 -9.97 -21.35
N ARG A 204 -20.37 -9.38 -22.52
CA ARG A 204 -21.03 -10.04 -23.67
C ARG A 204 -20.17 -9.93 -24.92
N LEU A 205 -20.18 -10.97 -25.73
CA LEU A 205 -19.69 -10.94 -27.10
C LEU A 205 -20.86 -10.56 -28.00
N VAL A 206 -20.65 -9.55 -28.83
CA VAL A 206 -21.65 -9.02 -29.76
C VAL A 206 -21.10 -9.02 -31.18
N ASP A 207 -21.97 -9.02 -32.17
CA ASP A 207 -21.57 -8.90 -33.58
C ASP A 207 -21.38 -7.42 -34.02
N SER A 208 -21.12 -7.23 -35.31
CA SER A 208 -21.00 -5.89 -35.92
C SER A 208 -22.32 -5.11 -35.89
N ALA A 209 -23.48 -5.77 -35.83
CA ALA A 209 -24.80 -5.15 -35.72
C ALA A 209 -25.22 -4.85 -34.27
N GLY A 210 -24.47 -5.35 -33.28
CA GLY A 210 -24.76 -5.20 -31.85
C GLY A 210 -25.67 -6.29 -31.27
N LEU A 211 -25.94 -7.36 -32.02
CA LEU A 211 -26.67 -8.52 -31.52
C LEU A 211 -25.78 -9.33 -30.58
N ILE A 212 -26.37 -9.79 -29.47
CA ILE A 212 -25.68 -10.58 -28.46
C ILE A 212 -25.47 -12.00 -28.99
N LEU A 213 -24.21 -12.38 -29.20
CA LEU A 213 -23.82 -13.72 -29.61
C LEU A 213 -23.66 -14.64 -28.40
N GLU A 214 -23.04 -14.13 -27.33
CA GLU A 214 -22.77 -14.91 -26.13
C GLU A 214 -22.67 -13.99 -24.91
N GLN A 215 -23.19 -14.45 -23.77
CA GLN A 215 -22.94 -13.84 -22.47
C GLN A 215 -21.89 -14.64 -21.70
N ILE A 216 -20.80 -13.98 -21.30
CA ILE A 216 -19.73 -14.59 -20.51
C ILE A 216 -20.18 -14.61 -19.05
N SER A 217 -20.13 -15.78 -18.42
CA SER A 217 -20.44 -15.93 -17.00
C SER A 217 -19.36 -15.28 -16.14
N LEU A 218 -19.78 -14.38 -15.24
CA LEU A 218 -18.92 -13.68 -14.28
C LEU A 218 -19.26 -14.15 -12.86
N ASN A 219 -18.28 -14.15 -11.96
CA ASN A 219 -18.57 -14.33 -10.53
C ASN A 219 -19.20 -13.05 -9.97
N LEU A 220 -20.19 -13.21 -9.11
CA LEU A 220 -20.96 -12.07 -8.56
C LEU A 220 -20.17 -11.23 -7.56
N SER A 221 -19.12 -11.81 -6.98
CA SER A 221 -18.27 -11.16 -5.97
C SER A 221 -17.08 -10.41 -6.60
N ASP A 222 -16.83 -10.57 -7.90
CA ASP A 222 -15.67 -10.01 -8.58
C ASP A 222 -16.02 -8.61 -9.11
N PHE A 223 -15.37 -7.57 -8.57
CA PHE A 223 -15.59 -6.18 -8.98
C PHE A 223 -14.38 -5.31 -8.62
N CYS A 224 -14.25 -4.17 -9.29
CA CYS A 224 -13.29 -3.13 -8.91
C CYS A 224 -14.04 -2.03 -8.14
N PRO A 225 -13.78 -1.86 -6.82
CA PRO A 225 -14.29 -0.70 -6.09
C PRO A 225 -13.92 0.60 -6.79
N TYR A 226 -14.88 1.51 -6.86
CA TYR A 226 -14.81 2.82 -7.52
C TYR A 226 -14.68 2.79 -9.06
N SER A 227 -14.97 1.65 -9.70
CA SER A 227 -15.15 1.64 -11.16
C SER A 227 -16.29 2.56 -11.58
N ALA A 228 -16.12 3.23 -12.72
CA ALA A 228 -17.23 3.93 -13.35
C ALA A 228 -18.37 2.96 -13.68
N THR A 229 -19.59 3.45 -13.57
CA THR A 229 -20.78 2.71 -13.98
C THR A 229 -21.16 3.11 -15.39
N GLY A 230 -21.55 2.13 -16.19
CA GLY A 230 -21.89 2.37 -17.59
C GLY A 230 -21.67 1.16 -18.47
N THR A 231 -22.05 1.32 -19.73
CA THR A 231 -21.91 0.31 -20.76
C THR A 231 -21.03 0.84 -21.87
N THR A 232 -20.01 0.06 -22.24
CA THR A 232 -19.12 0.35 -23.35
C THR A 232 -19.10 -0.82 -24.33
N MET A 233 -18.91 -0.53 -25.61
CA MET A 233 -18.84 -1.54 -26.66
C MET A 233 -17.70 -1.21 -27.62
N GLY A 234 -16.80 -2.17 -27.85
CA GLY A 234 -15.66 -1.94 -28.72
C GLY A 234 -14.89 -3.22 -29.07
N GLY A 235 -13.82 -3.04 -29.82
CA GLY A 235 -12.80 -4.07 -30.01
C GLY A 235 -12.05 -4.36 -28.71
N VAL A 236 -11.13 -5.32 -28.75
CA VAL A 236 -10.34 -5.72 -27.57
C VAL A 236 -8.88 -5.47 -27.87
N VAL A 237 -8.18 -4.75 -26.98
CA VAL A 237 -6.72 -4.56 -27.10
C VAL A 237 -6.01 -5.18 -25.91
N TYR A 238 -5.01 -6.01 -26.16
CA TYR A 238 -4.14 -6.54 -25.11
C TYR A 238 -2.96 -5.58 -24.87
N ALA A 239 -2.86 -5.04 -23.66
CA ALA A 239 -1.87 -4.03 -23.28
C ALA A 239 -0.87 -4.51 -22.20
N ASN A 240 -0.56 -5.81 -22.17
CA ASN A 240 0.41 -6.39 -21.22
C ASN A 240 0.09 -6.04 -19.76
N TYR A 241 0.98 -5.36 -19.04
CA TYR A 241 0.74 -4.93 -17.66
C TYR A 241 0.07 -3.54 -17.58
N GLY A 242 -0.20 -2.87 -18.69
CA GLY A 242 -0.83 -1.56 -18.69
C GLY A 242 0.09 -0.42 -18.24
N ARG A 243 1.41 -0.56 -18.44
CA ARG A 243 2.37 0.50 -18.13
C ARG A 243 2.31 1.59 -19.20
N GLN A 244 2.79 2.79 -18.87
CA GLN A 244 2.97 3.85 -19.85
C GLN A 244 3.79 3.39 -21.07
N ALA A 245 4.85 2.60 -20.83
CA ALA A 245 5.66 2.00 -21.89
C ALA A 245 4.88 1.04 -22.79
N ASP A 246 3.92 0.29 -22.22
CA ASP A 246 3.09 -0.65 -23.00
C ASP A 246 2.16 0.11 -23.95
N PHE A 247 1.52 1.19 -23.47
CA PHE A 247 0.69 2.06 -24.32
C PHE A 247 1.49 2.82 -25.38
N ASN A 248 2.70 3.28 -25.04
CA ASN A 248 3.59 3.92 -26.01
C ASN A 248 4.00 2.94 -27.12
N TRP A 249 4.27 1.68 -26.76
CA TRP A 249 4.57 0.64 -27.74
C TRP A 249 3.37 0.37 -28.65
N LEU A 250 2.15 0.25 -28.11
CA LEU A 250 0.92 0.08 -28.91
C LEU A 250 0.76 1.20 -29.95
N LYS A 251 0.98 2.46 -29.56
CA LYS A 251 0.96 3.59 -30.50
C LYS A 251 2.03 3.46 -31.59
N SER A 252 3.26 3.07 -31.21
CA SER A 252 4.35 2.86 -32.19
C SER A 252 4.07 1.70 -33.16
N ALA A 253 3.30 0.70 -32.73
CA ALA A 253 2.88 -0.43 -33.53
C ALA A 253 1.62 -0.13 -34.38
N GLY A 254 1.11 1.10 -34.35
CA GLY A 254 -0.08 1.52 -35.11
C GLY A 254 -1.41 0.98 -34.55
N VAL A 255 -1.43 0.52 -33.30
CA VAL A 255 -2.63 -0.04 -32.64
C VAL A 255 -3.32 1.05 -31.82
N SER A 256 -4.51 1.46 -32.26
CA SER A 256 -5.34 2.41 -31.52
C SER A 256 -6.14 1.71 -30.42
N VAL A 257 -6.13 2.28 -29.22
CA VAL A 257 -6.95 1.81 -28.08
C VAL A 257 -8.25 2.62 -27.93
N THR A 258 -8.45 3.66 -28.76
CA THR A 258 -9.57 4.58 -28.61
C THR A 258 -10.91 3.85 -28.74
N GLY A 259 -11.77 3.96 -27.73
CA GLY A 259 -13.07 3.29 -27.66
C GLY A 259 -13.03 1.77 -27.50
N CYS A 260 -11.84 1.17 -27.36
CA CYS A 260 -11.68 -0.28 -27.19
C CYS A 260 -11.71 -0.69 -25.72
N VAL A 261 -12.05 -1.96 -25.48
CA VAL A 261 -11.90 -2.59 -24.17
C VAL A 261 -10.47 -3.10 -24.03
N VAL A 262 -9.71 -2.56 -23.09
CA VAL A 262 -8.31 -2.91 -22.90
C VAL A 262 -8.18 -4.04 -21.87
N VAL A 263 -7.48 -5.11 -22.22
CA VAL A 263 -7.21 -6.26 -21.35
C VAL A 263 -5.77 -6.18 -20.84
N MET A 264 -5.60 -6.19 -19.52
CA MET A 264 -4.31 -6.04 -18.84
C MET A 264 -4.11 -7.13 -17.77
N ARG A 265 -2.84 -7.44 -17.51
CA ARG A 265 -2.41 -8.38 -16.48
C ARG A 265 -2.30 -7.70 -15.13
N VAL A 266 -2.59 -8.44 -14.06
CA VAL A 266 -2.24 -8.06 -12.69
C VAL A 266 -0.72 -7.92 -12.54
N GLY A 267 -0.27 -6.99 -11.71
CA GLY A 267 1.15 -6.80 -11.41
C GLY A 267 1.87 -5.86 -12.37
N GLY A 268 3.17 -6.09 -12.56
CA GLY A 268 4.01 -5.22 -13.37
C GLY A 268 4.39 -3.90 -12.70
N GLY A 269 4.27 -3.77 -11.38
CA GLY A 269 4.67 -2.55 -10.65
C GLY A 269 3.76 -1.35 -10.89
N VAL A 270 2.55 -1.59 -11.39
CA VAL A 270 1.48 -0.58 -11.54
C VAL A 270 0.22 -1.10 -10.88
N SER A 271 -0.44 -0.25 -10.11
CA SER A 271 -1.69 -0.54 -9.39
C SER A 271 -2.88 -0.64 -10.35
N PHE A 272 -4.01 -1.18 -9.87
CA PHE A 272 -5.26 -1.21 -10.64
C PHE A 272 -5.73 0.20 -11.02
N ALA A 273 -5.65 1.14 -10.07
CA ALA A 273 -5.98 2.55 -10.30
C ALA A 273 -5.12 3.17 -11.42
N GLU A 274 -3.80 2.98 -11.39
CA GLU A 274 -2.90 3.49 -12.43
C GLU A 274 -3.17 2.85 -13.80
N LYS A 275 -3.43 1.53 -13.85
CA LYS A 275 -3.78 0.84 -15.11
C LYS A 275 -5.02 1.46 -15.75
N VAL A 276 -6.07 1.68 -14.97
CA VAL A 276 -7.33 2.25 -15.47
C VAL A 276 -7.12 3.70 -15.91
N TRP A 277 -6.45 4.51 -15.11
CA TRP A 277 -6.12 5.89 -15.45
C TRP A 277 -5.26 6.01 -16.71
N LEU A 278 -4.27 5.13 -16.89
CA LEU A 278 -3.45 5.10 -18.10
C LEU A 278 -4.26 4.67 -19.33
N ALA A 279 -5.12 3.66 -19.20
CA ALA A 279 -6.00 3.23 -20.29
C ALA A 279 -6.95 4.36 -20.72
N GLU A 280 -7.56 5.02 -19.74
CA GLU A 280 -8.44 6.18 -19.94
C GLU A 280 -7.72 7.34 -20.65
N ARG A 281 -6.51 7.71 -20.21
CA ARG A 281 -5.70 8.75 -20.86
C ARG A 281 -5.33 8.43 -22.30
N ASN A 282 -5.28 7.14 -22.66
CA ASN A 282 -5.04 6.71 -24.04
C ASN A 282 -6.35 6.55 -24.84
N GLY A 283 -7.51 6.84 -24.25
CA GLY A 283 -8.82 6.85 -24.90
C GLY A 283 -9.57 5.52 -24.84
N ALA A 284 -9.16 4.57 -23.99
CA ALA A 284 -9.85 3.30 -23.83
C ALA A 284 -11.33 3.52 -23.45
N GLY A 285 -12.22 2.65 -23.94
CA GLY A 285 -13.64 2.66 -23.60
C GLY A 285 -13.96 1.89 -22.31
N GLY A 286 -13.08 1.00 -21.87
CA GLY A 286 -13.22 0.19 -20.67
C GLY A 286 -12.01 -0.73 -20.45
N VAL A 287 -11.93 -1.34 -19.27
CA VAL A 287 -10.76 -2.10 -18.82
C VAL A 287 -11.17 -3.46 -18.24
N LEU A 288 -10.42 -4.50 -18.60
CA LEU A 288 -10.47 -5.82 -18.01
C LEU A 288 -9.11 -6.18 -17.43
N ILE A 289 -9.06 -6.62 -16.17
CA ILE A 289 -7.80 -6.98 -15.50
C ILE A 289 -7.85 -8.45 -15.08
N TYR A 290 -6.80 -9.21 -15.38
CA TYR A 290 -6.75 -10.65 -15.09
C TYR A 290 -5.41 -11.11 -14.49
N PRO A 291 -5.42 -12.13 -13.62
CA PRO A 291 -4.19 -12.74 -13.10
C PRO A 291 -3.63 -13.74 -14.12
N ASP A 292 -2.51 -13.43 -14.77
CA ASP A 292 -1.88 -14.36 -15.70
C ASP A 292 -1.15 -15.48 -14.94
N PRO A 293 -1.36 -16.77 -15.31
CA PRO A 293 -0.61 -17.87 -14.72
C PRO A 293 0.92 -17.76 -14.87
N ALA A 294 1.44 -16.94 -15.79
CA ALA A 294 2.87 -16.66 -15.88
C ALA A 294 3.42 -15.86 -14.69
N ASP A 295 2.60 -15.03 -14.05
CA ASP A 295 2.99 -14.17 -12.91
C ASP A 295 2.81 -14.86 -11.55
N LEU A 296 2.19 -16.04 -11.55
CA LEU A 296 1.87 -16.78 -10.34
C LEU A 296 2.89 -17.91 -10.12
N PRO A 297 3.33 -18.13 -8.86
CA PRO A 297 4.25 -19.21 -8.53
C PRO A 297 3.62 -20.56 -8.92
N GLN A 298 4.39 -21.34 -9.68
CA GLN A 298 3.99 -22.66 -10.16
C GLN A 298 4.43 -23.74 -9.15
N ASP A 299 4.00 -23.64 -7.90
CA ASP A 299 4.36 -24.67 -6.92
C ASP A 299 3.52 -25.94 -7.17
N PRO A 300 4.13 -27.13 -7.31
CA PRO A 300 3.44 -28.42 -7.39
C PRO A 300 2.45 -28.68 -6.24
N ARG A 301 2.60 -27.99 -5.10
CA ARG A 301 1.71 -28.10 -3.92
C ARG A 301 0.41 -27.30 -4.03
N ARG A 302 0.08 -26.73 -5.20
CA ARG A 302 -1.10 -25.87 -5.44
C ARG A 302 -1.08 -24.51 -4.73
N LEU A 303 0.09 -23.91 -4.50
CA LEU A 303 0.18 -22.50 -4.04
C LEU A 303 -0.12 -21.48 -5.16
N GLY A 304 -0.71 -21.91 -6.28
CA GLY A 304 -1.13 -21.05 -7.38
C GLY A 304 -2.59 -20.62 -7.26
N LEU A 305 -2.93 -19.47 -7.82
CA LEU A 305 -4.33 -19.03 -7.92
C LEU A 305 -5.10 -19.94 -8.88
N ASN A 306 -6.32 -20.35 -8.50
CA ASN A 306 -7.20 -21.07 -9.41
C ASN A 306 -7.51 -20.18 -10.63
N THR A 307 -7.46 -20.75 -11.84
CA THR A 307 -7.71 -20.02 -13.09
C THR A 307 -9.13 -19.44 -13.19
N HIS A 308 -10.05 -19.87 -12.32
CA HIS A 308 -11.43 -19.38 -12.20
C HIS A 308 -11.61 -18.32 -11.11
N THR A 309 -10.52 -17.85 -10.49
CA THR A 309 -10.54 -16.78 -9.50
C THR A 309 -10.01 -15.51 -10.12
N ALA A 310 -10.75 -14.41 -9.99
CA ALA A 310 -10.26 -13.08 -10.33
C ALA A 310 -9.62 -12.41 -9.10
N VAL A 311 -8.87 -11.33 -9.33
CA VAL A 311 -8.31 -10.50 -8.27
C VAL A 311 -9.07 -9.17 -8.28
N SER A 312 -9.77 -8.88 -7.19
CA SER A 312 -10.50 -7.62 -7.00
C SER A 312 -9.63 -6.62 -6.23
N GLU A 313 -9.54 -5.40 -6.74
CA GLU A 313 -8.80 -4.29 -6.14
C GLU A 313 -9.43 -2.96 -6.58
N HIS A 314 -9.32 -1.92 -5.76
CA HIS A 314 -9.88 -0.60 -6.06
C HIS A 314 -9.19 0.08 -7.24
N VAL A 315 -9.93 0.93 -7.95
CA VAL A 315 -9.43 1.67 -9.13
C VAL A 315 -9.43 3.20 -8.90
N HIS A 316 -9.58 3.64 -7.66
CA HIS A 316 -9.41 5.04 -7.27
C HIS A 316 -7.93 5.42 -7.18
N LEU A 317 -7.52 6.40 -7.98
CA LEU A 317 -6.17 6.98 -7.96
C LEU A 317 -6.06 7.99 -6.82
N GLY A 318 -6.08 7.48 -5.59
CA GLY A 318 -6.04 8.26 -4.36
C GLY A 318 -6.09 7.37 -3.12
N SER A 319 -6.22 8.00 -1.96
CA SER A 319 -6.43 7.35 -0.66
C SER A 319 -7.55 8.10 0.05
N GLY A 320 -8.30 7.41 0.92
CA GLY A 320 -9.43 8.00 1.65
C GLY A 320 -10.76 7.89 0.92
N ASP A 321 -11.82 8.44 1.53
CA ASP A 321 -13.12 8.53 0.86
C ASP A 321 -12.99 9.45 -0.37
N PRO A 322 -13.25 8.94 -1.59
CA PRO A 322 -13.12 9.76 -2.79
C PRO A 322 -14.15 10.89 -2.88
N PHE A 323 -15.11 11.00 -1.95
CA PHE A 323 -16.11 12.06 -1.92
C PHE A 323 -15.84 13.13 -0.85
N THR A 324 -14.83 12.95 0.00
CA THR A 324 -14.39 13.92 1.00
C THR A 324 -12.87 14.12 0.98
N PRO A 325 -12.26 14.43 -0.18
CA PRO A 325 -10.81 14.54 -0.25
C PRO A 325 -10.26 15.66 0.66
N GLY A 326 -9.43 15.31 1.63
CA GLY A 326 -8.77 16.25 2.53
C GLY A 326 -9.62 16.71 3.71
N PHE A 327 -10.81 16.12 3.91
CA PHE A 327 -11.70 16.45 5.02
C PHE A 327 -12.37 15.18 5.54
N PRO A 328 -12.57 15.06 6.86
CA PRO A 328 -13.27 13.92 7.41
C PRO A 328 -14.65 13.74 6.79
N SER A 329 -15.01 12.49 6.54
CA SER A 329 -16.35 12.07 6.15
C SER A 329 -17.33 12.28 7.32
N PHE A 330 -17.80 13.50 7.49
CA PHE A 330 -18.89 13.81 8.41
C PHE A 330 -20.21 13.27 7.86
N ASN A 331 -21.20 13.08 8.76
CA ASN A 331 -22.59 12.93 8.33
C ASN A 331 -22.92 14.02 7.30
N HIS A 332 -23.43 13.62 6.14
CA HIS A 332 -23.57 14.39 4.88
C HIS A 332 -24.41 15.70 4.96
N THR A 333 -24.65 16.24 6.14
CA THR A 333 -25.38 17.47 6.38
C THR A 333 -24.51 18.71 6.34
N GLN A 334 -23.18 18.59 6.51
CA GLN A 334 -22.31 19.76 6.68
C GLN A 334 -21.52 20.17 5.43
N PHE A 335 -21.19 19.24 4.53
CA PHE A 335 -20.47 19.54 3.29
C PHE A 335 -21.04 18.75 2.10
N PRO A 336 -21.26 19.38 0.94
CA PRO A 336 -21.63 18.64 -0.27
C PRO A 336 -20.45 17.76 -0.70
N PRO A 337 -20.69 16.50 -1.13
CA PRO A 337 -19.63 15.60 -1.56
C PRO A 337 -18.91 16.20 -2.77
N ILE A 338 -17.58 16.28 -2.70
CA ILE A 338 -16.73 16.71 -3.82
C ILE A 338 -16.06 15.48 -4.38
N GLN A 339 -16.37 15.17 -5.63
CA GLN A 339 -15.80 13.99 -6.31
C GLN A 339 -14.29 14.17 -6.53
N SER A 340 -13.51 13.21 -6.05
CA SER A 340 -12.06 13.14 -6.25
C SER A 340 -11.73 13.05 -7.74
N SER A 341 -10.72 13.82 -8.16
CA SER A 341 -10.15 13.77 -9.52
C SER A 341 -9.49 12.42 -9.85
N GLY A 342 -9.27 11.56 -8.85
CA GLY A 342 -8.71 10.22 -9.02
C GLY A 342 -9.73 9.14 -9.38
N LEU A 343 -11.02 9.46 -9.46
CA LEU A 343 -12.05 8.49 -9.85
C LEU A 343 -12.06 8.30 -11.39
N PRO A 344 -12.09 7.05 -11.89
CA PRO A 344 -12.10 6.80 -13.33
C PRO A 344 -13.47 7.13 -13.96
N PHE A 345 -13.48 7.55 -15.23
CA PHE A 345 -14.71 7.71 -16.02
C PHE A 345 -15.03 6.49 -16.89
N ILE A 346 -14.12 5.51 -16.97
CA ILE A 346 -14.30 4.29 -17.74
C ILE A 346 -14.62 3.08 -16.86
N PRO A 347 -15.47 2.14 -17.31
CA PRO A 347 -15.78 0.92 -16.57
C PRO A 347 -14.56 -0.01 -16.52
N ALA A 348 -14.27 -0.54 -15.32
CA ALA A 348 -13.22 -1.50 -15.05
C ALA A 348 -13.81 -2.75 -14.37
N LEU A 349 -13.42 -3.93 -14.83
CA LEU A 349 -13.90 -5.20 -14.29
C LEU A 349 -12.75 -6.21 -14.15
N PRO A 350 -12.56 -6.85 -12.98
CA PRO A 350 -11.63 -7.95 -12.87
C PRO A 350 -12.25 -9.21 -13.49
N ILE A 351 -11.43 -9.97 -14.21
CA ILE A 351 -11.83 -11.22 -14.86
C ILE A 351 -10.87 -12.35 -14.51
N THR A 352 -11.35 -13.58 -14.66
CA THR A 352 -10.54 -14.77 -14.42
C THR A 352 -9.57 -15.02 -15.58
N ALA A 353 -8.52 -15.80 -15.33
CA ALA A 353 -7.60 -16.24 -16.37
C ALA A 353 -8.32 -17.03 -17.48
N THR A 354 -9.36 -17.80 -17.14
CA THR A 354 -10.17 -18.54 -18.12
C THR A 354 -10.97 -17.63 -19.05
N ILE A 355 -11.55 -16.55 -18.51
CA ILE A 355 -12.26 -15.54 -19.32
C ILE A 355 -11.25 -14.79 -20.20
N ALA A 356 -10.10 -14.40 -19.66
CA ALA A 356 -9.05 -13.77 -20.43
C ALA A 356 -8.57 -14.67 -21.59
N ALA A 357 -8.35 -15.97 -21.35
CA ALA A 357 -7.97 -16.92 -22.40
C ALA A 357 -9.03 -17.00 -23.50
N LYS A 358 -10.31 -17.01 -23.14
CA LYS A 358 -11.42 -17.03 -24.11
C LYS A 358 -11.48 -15.77 -24.97
N LEU A 359 -11.23 -14.60 -24.40
CA LEU A 359 -11.21 -13.33 -25.14
C LEU A 359 -9.96 -13.21 -26.02
N LEU A 360 -8.78 -13.42 -25.42
CA LEU A 360 -7.50 -13.21 -26.08
C LEU A 360 -7.20 -14.25 -27.16
N SER A 361 -7.76 -15.47 -27.08
CA SER A 361 -7.63 -16.48 -28.15
C SER A 361 -8.39 -16.10 -29.43
N GLN A 362 -9.35 -15.18 -29.35
CA GLN A 362 -10.12 -14.68 -30.49
C GLN A 362 -9.49 -13.43 -31.12
N LEU A 363 -8.41 -12.88 -30.57
CA LEU A 363 -7.75 -11.69 -31.09
C LEU A 363 -7.03 -11.95 -32.41
N SER A 364 -7.14 -10.99 -33.32
CA SER A 364 -6.38 -10.87 -34.56
C SER A 364 -5.70 -9.49 -34.63
N GLY A 365 -4.57 -9.40 -35.33
CA GLY A 365 -3.82 -8.16 -35.47
C GLY A 365 -2.31 -8.34 -35.34
N ALA A 366 -1.63 -7.27 -34.94
CA ALA A 366 -0.17 -7.27 -34.78
C ALA A 366 0.29 -8.26 -33.70
N SER A 367 1.45 -8.89 -33.92
CA SER A 367 2.06 -9.76 -32.91
C SER A 367 2.62 -8.93 -31.76
N CYS A 368 2.43 -9.36 -30.51
CA CYS A 368 3.08 -8.70 -29.37
C CYS A 368 4.56 -9.07 -29.23
N PRO A 369 5.35 -8.24 -28.52
CA PRO A 369 6.73 -8.56 -28.17
C PRO A 369 6.83 -9.89 -27.39
N PRO A 370 7.95 -10.63 -27.51
CA PRO A 370 8.13 -11.89 -26.79
C PRO A 370 7.99 -11.76 -25.26
N SER A 371 8.36 -10.60 -24.70
CA SER A 371 8.23 -10.30 -23.28
C SER A 371 6.79 -10.18 -22.77
N TRP A 372 5.82 -9.96 -23.67
CA TRP A 372 4.40 -9.83 -23.33
C TRP A 372 3.68 -11.18 -23.28
N ARG A 373 4.37 -12.25 -23.67
CA ARG A 373 3.80 -13.60 -23.74
C ARG A 373 3.46 -14.10 -22.33
N GLY A 374 2.17 -14.32 -22.12
CA GLY A 374 1.63 -14.96 -20.91
C GLY A 374 1.68 -16.49 -20.95
N ARG A 375 1.03 -17.13 -19.98
CA ARG A 375 0.85 -18.61 -19.91
C ARG A 375 -0.62 -19.02 -20.02
N LEU A 376 -1.44 -18.21 -20.68
CA LEU A 376 -2.83 -18.58 -20.98
C LEU A 376 -2.90 -19.70 -22.03
N PRO A 377 -3.78 -20.70 -21.86
CA PRO A 377 -3.93 -21.79 -22.81
C PRO A 377 -4.59 -21.30 -24.10
N TYR A 378 -4.12 -21.80 -25.25
CA TYR A 378 -4.68 -21.52 -26.59
C TYR A 378 -4.66 -20.04 -27.03
N VAL A 379 -3.90 -19.19 -26.35
CA VAL A 379 -3.74 -17.77 -26.69
C VAL A 379 -2.44 -17.56 -27.48
N ARG A 380 -2.54 -16.86 -28.62
CA ARG A 380 -1.39 -16.36 -29.37
C ARG A 380 -1.05 -14.96 -28.89
N CYS A 381 0.23 -14.58 -28.93
CA CYS A 381 0.68 -13.25 -28.54
C CYS A 381 0.27 -12.24 -29.63
N VAL A 382 -0.97 -11.76 -29.59
CA VAL A 382 -1.55 -10.80 -30.53
C VAL A 382 -2.22 -9.68 -29.73
N VAL A 383 -2.13 -8.44 -30.22
CA VAL A 383 -2.61 -7.27 -29.47
C VAL A 383 -4.01 -6.78 -29.82
N GLY A 384 -4.62 -7.21 -30.91
CA GLY A 384 -5.91 -6.68 -31.38
C GLY A 384 -5.75 -5.51 -32.36
N PRO A 385 -6.78 -4.66 -32.55
CA PRO A 385 -8.03 -4.55 -31.77
C PRO A 385 -9.15 -5.51 -32.23
N GLU A 386 -8.96 -6.19 -33.35
CA GLU A 386 -10.00 -7.00 -33.98
C GLU A 386 -10.17 -8.36 -33.31
N LEU A 387 -11.42 -8.82 -33.26
CA LEU A 387 -11.76 -10.19 -32.90
C LEU A 387 -12.19 -10.95 -34.15
N ASN A 388 -11.98 -12.27 -34.13
CA ASN A 388 -12.42 -13.16 -35.20
C ASN A 388 -13.90 -12.92 -35.58
N ALA A 389 -14.18 -12.90 -36.89
CA ALA A 389 -15.51 -12.67 -37.46
C ALA A 389 -16.15 -11.32 -37.11
N GLY A 390 -15.36 -10.27 -36.91
CA GLY A 390 -15.85 -8.90 -36.70
C GLY A 390 -16.62 -8.71 -35.38
N ARG A 391 -16.38 -9.59 -34.41
CA ARG A 391 -17.01 -9.54 -33.09
C ARG A 391 -16.50 -8.35 -32.28
N ARG A 392 -17.29 -7.91 -31.32
CA ARG A 392 -16.95 -6.88 -30.32
C ARG A 392 -17.31 -7.36 -28.93
N VAL A 393 -16.77 -6.68 -27.93
CA VAL A 393 -17.13 -6.90 -26.53
C VAL A 393 -18.00 -5.76 -26.05
N GLN A 394 -19.11 -6.11 -25.39
CA GLN A 394 -19.92 -5.19 -24.59
C GLN A 394 -19.62 -5.44 -23.12
N LEU A 395 -19.06 -4.44 -22.44
CA LEU A 395 -18.79 -4.43 -21.01
C LEU A 395 -19.81 -3.50 -20.34
N SER A 396 -20.56 -4.02 -19.38
CA SER A 396 -21.48 -3.24 -18.55
C SER A 396 -21.12 -3.41 -17.08
N VAL A 397 -20.85 -2.31 -16.39
CA VAL A 397 -20.51 -2.29 -14.96
C VAL A 397 -21.57 -1.53 -14.18
N HIS A 398 -22.09 -2.18 -13.14
CA HIS A 398 -23.15 -1.67 -12.27
C HIS A 398 -22.77 -1.86 -10.81
N ASN A 399 -22.11 -0.83 -10.28
CA ASN A 399 -21.78 -0.74 -8.87
C ASN A 399 -22.56 0.42 -8.26
N LYS A 400 -22.86 0.34 -6.97
CA LYS A 400 -23.64 1.33 -6.24
C LYS A 400 -22.85 1.83 -5.03
N MET A 401 -22.85 3.15 -4.86
CA MET A 401 -22.33 3.80 -3.66
C MET A 401 -23.29 3.53 -2.48
N MET A 402 -22.75 3.09 -1.35
CA MET A 402 -23.49 2.81 -0.14
C MET A 402 -22.77 3.42 1.08
N PRO A 403 -23.48 4.13 1.96
CA PRO A 403 -22.90 4.57 3.22
C PRO A 403 -22.67 3.36 4.13
N ILE A 404 -21.44 3.22 4.63
CA ILE A 404 -21.02 2.13 5.51
C ILE A 404 -20.46 2.72 6.79
N LEU A 405 -20.85 2.12 7.93
CA LEU A 405 -20.21 2.39 9.22
C LEU A 405 -18.90 1.60 9.31
N LEU A 406 -17.79 2.32 9.37
CA LEU A 406 -16.46 1.79 9.57
C LEU A 406 -16.10 1.83 11.04
N ASN A 407 -15.46 0.78 11.54
CA ASN A 407 -15.06 0.68 12.95
C ASN A 407 -13.54 0.51 13.05
N ASN A 408 -12.83 1.58 13.38
CA ASN A 408 -11.41 1.52 13.70
C ASN A 408 -11.25 1.19 15.19
N ILE A 409 -10.38 0.23 15.52
CA ILE A 409 -10.18 -0.21 16.90
C ILE A 409 -8.81 0.25 17.37
N PHE A 410 -8.77 0.95 18.50
CA PHE A 410 -7.58 1.57 19.05
C PHE A 410 -7.24 1.00 20.42
N SER A 411 -5.95 0.87 20.70
CA SER A 411 -5.42 0.58 22.03
C SER A 411 -4.08 1.27 22.23
N SER A 412 -3.83 1.85 23.40
CA SER A 412 -2.64 2.66 23.64
C SER A 412 -1.93 2.35 24.95
N LEU A 413 -0.60 2.51 24.92
CA LEU A 413 0.27 2.57 26.10
C LEU A 413 0.86 3.97 26.19
N GLU A 414 0.67 4.66 27.31
CA GLU A 414 1.13 6.03 27.51
C GLU A 414 2.64 6.10 27.71
N GLY A 415 3.27 7.06 27.03
CA GLY A 415 4.68 7.40 27.22
C GLY A 415 4.93 8.02 28.59
N ARG A 416 6.08 7.74 29.19
CA ARG A 416 6.46 8.33 30.50
C ARG A 416 7.07 9.72 30.41
N VAL A 417 7.65 10.08 29.27
CA VAL A 417 8.37 11.36 29.10
C VAL A 417 7.64 12.27 28.11
N GLU A 418 7.20 11.71 26.99
CA GLU A 418 6.52 12.42 25.89
C GLU A 418 5.19 11.70 25.58
N PRO A 419 4.20 11.75 26.48
CA PRO A 419 2.92 11.05 26.30
C PRO A 419 2.08 11.58 25.13
N ASP A 420 2.34 12.81 24.69
CA ASP A 420 1.71 13.51 23.57
C ASP A 420 2.29 13.13 22.20
N GLN A 421 3.43 12.43 22.18
CA GLN A 421 4.04 11.90 20.97
C GLN A 421 3.68 10.44 20.80
N TYR A 422 3.13 10.10 19.63
CA TYR A 422 2.67 8.75 19.32
C TYR A 422 3.56 8.06 18.30
N ILE A 423 3.86 6.79 18.57
CA ILE A 423 4.31 5.81 17.58
C ILE A 423 3.11 4.92 17.26
N ILE A 424 2.63 5.00 16.03
CA ILE A 424 1.41 4.31 15.61
C ILE A 424 1.79 2.99 14.91
N LEU A 425 1.20 1.89 15.36
CA LEU A 425 1.31 0.55 14.80
C LEU A 425 -0.06 0.15 14.26
N GLY A 426 -0.22 0.19 12.94
CA GLY A 426 -1.52 -0.03 12.29
C GLY A 426 -1.55 -1.27 11.41
N ALA A 427 -2.65 -2.03 11.43
CA ALA A 427 -2.90 -3.12 10.48
C ALA A 427 -4.31 -3.06 9.89
N GLN A 428 -4.42 -3.40 8.61
CA GLN A 428 -5.71 -3.54 7.92
C GLN A 428 -6.45 -4.78 8.40
N ARG A 429 -7.74 -4.65 8.68
CA ARG A 429 -8.62 -5.76 9.09
C ARG A 429 -9.55 -6.23 7.99
N ASP A 430 -10.07 -5.35 7.15
CA ASP A 430 -11.05 -5.72 6.12
C ASP A 430 -10.40 -6.47 4.95
N SER A 431 -11.18 -7.34 4.32
CA SER A 431 -10.78 -8.04 3.10
C SER A 431 -12.00 -8.43 2.27
N LEU A 432 -11.93 -8.19 0.95
CA LEU A 432 -12.98 -8.59 0.01
C LEU A 432 -13.07 -10.12 -0.15
N GLY A 433 -11.95 -10.83 0.04
CA GLY A 433 -11.88 -12.29 0.11
C GLY A 433 -11.57 -12.79 1.53
N PRO A 434 -11.17 -14.05 1.71
CA PRO A 434 -10.78 -14.57 3.02
C PRO A 434 -9.63 -13.81 3.69
N GLY A 435 -8.72 -13.18 2.94
CA GLY A 435 -7.80 -12.21 3.53
C GLY A 435 -6.67 -12.76 4.41
N ALA A 436 -6.31 -14.04 4.31
CA ALA A 436 -5.26 -14.65 5.16
C ALA A 436 -3.95 -13.85 5.19
N VAL A 437 -3.45 -13.45 4.01
CA VAL A 437 -2.24 -12.63 3.90
C VAL A 437 -2.57 -11.14 4.05
N LYS A 438 -3.54 -10.66 3.27
CA LYS A 438 -3.91 -9.24 3.13
C LYS A 438 -4.37 -8.57 4.42
N SER A 439 -4.99 -9.32 5.33
CA SER A 439 -5.53 -8.82 6.60
C SER A 439 -5.07 -9.68 7.79
N GLY A 440 -5.09 -11.01 7.64
CA GLY A 440 -4.82 -11.95 8.72
C GLY A 440 -3.41 -11.83 9.30
N VAL A 441 -2.37 -11.82 8.46
CA VAL A 441 -0.97 -11.71 8.92
C VAL A 441 -0.73 -10.37 9.62
N GLY A 442 -1.17 -9.26 9.02
CA GLY A 442 -1.04 -7.93 9.63
C GLY A 442 -1.76 -7.84 10.98
N THR A 443 -2.99 -8.35 11.06
CA THR A 443 -3.78 -8.39 12.30
C THR A 443 -3.11 -9.27 13.37
N ALA A 444 -2.58 -10.43 12.99
CA ALA A 444 -1.87 -11.33 13.90
C ALA A 444 -0.61 -10.68 14.49
N ILE A 445 0.20 -10.03 13.64
CA ILE A 445 1.39 -9.31 14.08
C ILE A 445 0.99 -8.14 15.00
N LEU A 446 -0.06 -7.39 14.67
CA LEU A 446 -0.53 -6.28 15.49
C LEU A 446 -0.92 -6.74 16.90
N LEU A 447 -1.70 -7.82 17.01
CA LEU A 447 -2.15 -8.36 18.29
C LEU A 447 -0.98 -8.91 19.11
N GLU A 448 -0.04 -9.60 18.46
CA GLU A 448 1.13 -10.19 19.13
C GLU A 448 2.12 -9.10 19.60
N LEU A 449 2.29 -8.03 18.82
CA LEU A 449 3.05 -6.85 19.25
C LEU A 449 2.37 -6.16 20.44
N ALA A 450 1.06 -5.94 20.38
CA ALA A 450 0.32 -5.32 21.49
C ALA A 450 0.46 -6.14 22.78
N ARG A 451 0.32 -7.47 22.69
CA ARG A 451 0.52 -8.39 23.81
C ARG A 451 1.95 -8.30 24.36
N THR A 452 2.94 -8.36 23.48
CA THR A 452 4.35 -8.28 23.85
C THR A 452 4.67 -6.98 24.58
N PHE A 453 4.28 -5.83 24.02
CA PHE A 453 4.52 -4.53 24.64
C PHE A 453 3.78 -4.38 25.98
N SER A 454 2.55 -4.85 26.09
CA SER A 454 1.82 -4.87 27.38
C SER A 454 2.59 -5.66 28.44
N VAL A 455 3.12 -6.85 28.10
CA VAL A 455 3.91 -7.68 29.03
C VAL A 455 5.26 -7.04 29.35
N MET A 456 5.93 -6.41 28.37
CA MET A 456 7.17 -5.68 28.62
C MET A 456 6.95 -4.54 29.62
N VAL A 457 5.86 -3.78 29.48
CA VAL A 457 5.54 -2.68 30.40
C VAL A 457 5.34 -3.18 31.83
N LYS A 458 4.65 -4.31 32.01
CA LYS A 458 4.52 -4.97 33.32
C LYS A 458 5.86 -5.41 33.91
N ASN A 459 6.83 -5.72 33.07
CA ASN A 459 8.18 -6.14 33.45
C ASN A 459 9.17 -4.97 33.55
N GLY A 460 8.69 -3.74 33.67
CA GLY A 460 9.51 -2.56 33.94
C GLY A 460 9.95 -1.78 32.70
N PHE A 461 9.52 -2.17 31.49
CA PHE A 461 9.70 -1.32 30.31
C PHE A 461 8.83 -0.07 30.44
N ASN A 462 9.44 1.10 30.29
CA ASN A 462 8.75 2.38 30.31
C ASN A 462 8.96 3.05 28.95
N PRO A 463 7.98 3.00 28.03
CA PRO A 463 8.12 3.64 26.74
C PRO A 463 8.27 5.16 26.94
N ARG A 464 9.22 5.78 26.24
CA ARG A 464 9.43 7.23 26.31
C ARG A 464 8.22 7.98 25.73
N ARG A 465 7.76 7.51 24.57
CA ARG A 465 6.63 8.00 23.78
C ARG A 465 5.45 7.04 23.86
N SER A 466 4.25 7.53 23.63
CA SER A 466 3.06 6.69 23.60
C SER A 466 3.07 5.74 22.40
N LEU A 467 2.64 4.50 22.61
CA LEU A 467 2.44 3.51 21.55
C LEU A 467 0.95 3.39 21.28
N LEU A 468 0.54 3.54 20.02
CA LEU A 468 -0.86 3.44 19.59
C LEU A 468 -1.01 2.27 18.62
N PHE A 469 -1.74 1.24 19.01
CA PHE A 469 -2.08 0.09 18.19
C PHE A 469 -3.44 0.30 17.53
N VAL A 470 -3.52 0.12 16.22
CA VAL A 470 -4.74 0.41 15.46
C VAL A 470 -5.08 -0.69 14.48
N SER A 471 -6.33 -1.17 14.54
CA SER A 471 -6.93 -2.04 13.54
C SER A 471 -7.86 -1.22 12.64
N TRP A 472 -7.41 -1.00 11.41
CA TRP A 472 -8.09 -0.16 10.41
C TRP A 472 -9.16 -0.93 9.63
N ASP A 473 -10.26 -0.26 9.32
CA ASP A 473 -11.30 -0.72 8.41
C ASP A 473 -11.17 -0.06 7.02
N ALA A 474 -11.82 -0.64 6.01
CA ALA A 474 -11.86 -0.16 4.62
C ALA A 474 -10.50 0.14 3.95
N GLY A 475 -9.49 -0.68 4.25
CA GLY A 475 -8.21 -0.71 3.56
C GLY A 475 -8.29 -1.14 2.09
N GLU A 476 -9.19 -2.10 1.74
CA GLU A 476 -9.38 -2.55 0.34
C GLU A 476 -9.97 -1.47 -0.57
N PHE A 477 -10.49 -0.40 0.04
CA PHE A 477 -11.10 0.75 -0.63
C PHE A 477 -10.15 1.96 -0.71
N GLY A 478 -8.83 1.73 -0.61
CA GLY A 478 -7.85 2.81 -0.64
C GLY A 478 -7.60 3.42 0.74
N ASN A 479 -7.44 2.58 1.78
CA ASN A 479 -7.17 3.02 3.16
C ASN A 479 -8.16 4.04 3.72
N VAL A 480 -9.46 3.87 3.44
CA VAL A 480 -10.47 4.84 3.86
C VAL A 480 -10.42 5.06 5.37
N GLY A 481 -10.51 3.99 6.18
CA GLY A 481 -10.54 4.14 7.63
C GLY A 481 -9.30 4.82 8.23
N ALA A 482 -8.11 4.60 7.67
CA ALA A 482 -6.89 5.25 8.15
C ALA A 482 -6.76 6.70 7.65
N THR A 483 -7.18 6.97 6.41
CA THR A 483 -7.08 8.30 5.82
C THR A 483 -8.09 9.25 6.47
N GLU A 484 -9.33 8.82 6.69
CA GLU A 484 -10.35 9.63 7.36
C GLU A 484 -9.90 10.00 8.79
N TRP A 485 -9.30 9.05 9.52
CA TRP A 485 -8.75 9.34 10.85
C TRP A 485 -7.63 10.38 10.81
N LEU A 486 -6.72 10.27 9.82
CA LEU A 486 -5.66 11.26 9.63
C LEU A 486 -6.24 12.63 9.26
N GLU A 487 -7.31 12.67 8.46
CA GLU A 487 -7.95 13.92 8.05
C GLU A 487 -8.65 14.63 9.21
N VAL A 488 -9.24 13.89 10.16
CA VAL A 488 -9.73 14.45 11.43
C VAL A 488 -8.56 15.03 12.23
N GLY A 489 -7.46 14.29 12.26
CA GLY A 489 -6.26 14.59 13.03
C GLY A 489 -5.32 15.64 12.43
N LEU A 490 -5.51 16.12 11.19
CA LEU A 490 -4.53 16.98 10.48
C LEU A 490 -4.17 18.27 11.24
N SER A 491 -5.01 18.71 12.17
CA SER A 491 -4.72 19.84 13.09
C SER A 491 -3.87 19.43 14.31
N ALA A 492 -4.01 18.19 14.78
CA ALA A 492 -3.39 17.64 15.98
C ALA A 492 -2.11 16.80 15.70
N LEU A 493 -1.97 16.23 14.49
CA LEU A 493 -0.88 15.35 14.04
C LEU A 493 0.50 16.04 13.93
N SER A 494 0.62 17.30 14.32
CA SER A 494 1.95 17.94 14.44
C SER A 494 2.83 17.32 15.54
N SER A 495 2.28 16.44 16.39
CA SER A 495 3.00 15.70 17.44
C SER A 495 3.29 14.23 17.13
N THR A 496 2.90 13.70 15.96
CA THR A 496 3.23 12.32 15.54
C THR A 496 4.63 12.22 14.94
N ASP A 497 5.48 11.38 15.53
CA ASP A 497 6.88 11.20 15.08
C ASP A 497 7.02 10.05 14.05
N THR A 498 6.26 8.94 14.17
CA THR A 498 6.39 7.76 13.30
C THR A 498 5.09 6.95 13.16
N LEU A 499 4.72 6.58 11.94
CA LEU A 499 3.66 5.61 11.61
C LEU A 499 4.28 4.34 11.00
N LEU A 500 4.08 3.19 11.64
CA LEU A 500 4.39 1.87 11.10
C LEU A 500 3.07 1.21 10.67
N SER A 501 2.96 0.86 9.39
CA SER A 501 1.81 0.13 8.85
C SER A 501 2.23 -1.27 8.41
N CYS A 502 1.58 -2.29 8.95
CA CYS A 502 1.71 -3.68 8.53
C CYS A 502 0.63 -3.96 7.48
N ARG A 503 1.02 -4.04 6.21
CA ARG A 503 0.18 -4.48 5.09
C ARG A 503 0.55 -5.88 4.63
#